data_AF-A0A4R5UI51-F1
#
_entry.id   AF-A0A4R5UI51-F1
#
_cell.length_a   1.000
_cell.length_b   1.000
_cell.length_c   1.000
_cell.angle_alpha   90.00
_cell.angle_beta   90.00
_cell.angle_gamma   90.00
#
_symmetry.space_group_name_H-M   'P 1'
#
loop_
_entity.id
_entity.type
_entity.pdbx_description
1 polymer ?
#
loop_
_entity_poly.entity_id
_entity_poly.type
_entity_poly.pdbx_seq_one_letter_code
_entity_poly.pdbx_strand_id
1 'polypeptide(L)'
;MARPPEMTKHRGFPSGLPGHGHHFTIRRANEKGATPLKQLQRLARPNTIEQKVDAAFLHALWHHFGSEPFERGNLDAGRLNLLFGREVVPAEDNFDPTSYEALLRIDERVARRSFPESFDDVFEV
;
A
#
# COMPACT_ATOMS: atom_id res chain seq x y z
N MET A 1 -8.04 0.47 29.76
CA MET A 1 -7.81 0.02 28.35
C MET A 1 -6.76 0.95 27.77
N ALA A 2 -5.67 0.44 27.22
CA ALA A 2 -4.66 1.27 26.57
C ALA A 2 -5.28 1.98 25.37
N ARG A 3 -4.93 3.25 25.13
CA ARG A 3 -5.35 3.96 23.92
C ARG A 3 -4.71 3.22 22.72
N PRO A 4 -5.46 2.93 21.65
CA PRO A 4 -4.86 2.31 20.47
C PRO A 4 -3.73 3.22 19.93
N PRO A 5 -2.70 2.63 19.30
CA PRO A 5 -1.61 3.39 18.71
C PRO A 5 -2.15 4.42 17.71
N GLU A 6 -1.46 5.56 17.61
CA GLU A 6 -1.81 6.60 16.65
C GLU A 6 -1.63 6.06 15.23
N MET A 7 -2.61 6.32 14.36
CA MET A 7 -2.64 5.80 13.01
C MET A 7 -3.23 6.86 12.08
N THR A 8 -2.37 7.40 11.23
CA THR A 8 -2.74 8.39 10.22
C THR A 8 -3.84 7.85 9.31
N LYS A 9 -4.83 8.69 9.05
CA LYS A 9 -5.94 8.42 8.14
C LYS A 9 -5.73 9.20 6.87
N HIS A 10 -5.35 8.52 5.79
CA HIS A 10 -5.16 9.13 4.47
C HIS A 10 -6.52 9.54 3.89
N ARG A 11 -6.92 10.78 4.14
CA ARG A 11 -8.20 11.33 3.66
C ARG A 11 -8.14 11.50 2.15
N GLY A 12 -9.17 11.03 1.45
CA GLY A 12 -9.20 11.04 -0.03
C GLY A 12 -8.53 9.83 -0.66
N PHE A 13 -7.86 8.97 0.12
CA PHE A 13 -7.36 7.70 -0.39
C PHE A 13 -8.53 6.71 -0.62
N PRO A 14 -8.60 6.02 -1.78
CA PRO A 14 -9.63 5.04 -2.06
C PRO A 14 -9.70 3.93 -1.00
N SER A 15 -10.91 3.57 -0.57
CA SER A 15 -11.06 2.55 0.48
C SER A 15 -10.83 1.11 0.00
N GLY A 16 -10.80 0.89 -1.32
CA GLY A 16 -10.68 -0.41 -1.94
C GLY A 16 -11.05 -0.38 -3.42
N LEU A 17 -10.96 -1.55 -4.07
CA LEU A 17 -11.43 -1.76 -5.43
C LEU A 17 -12.97 -1.91 -5.45
N PRO A 18 -13.72 -1.00 -6.11
CA PRO A 18 -15.18 -1.08 -6.17
C PRO A 18 -15.66 -2.41 -6.76
N GLY A 19 -16.73 -2.99 -6.20
CA GLY A 19 -17.35 -4.21 -6.75
C GLY A 19 -16.63 -5.53 -6.48
N HIS A 20 -15.39 -5.52 -5.97
CA HIS A 20 -14.59 -6.74 -5.79
C HIS A 20 -14.26 -7.09 -4.32
N GLY A 21 -14.61 -6.23 -3.37
CA GLY A 21 -14.40 -6.51 -1.94
C GLY A 21 -12.93 -6.46 -1.48
N HIS A 22 -12.01 -5.97 -2.33
CA HIS A 22 -10.63 -5.77 -1.94
C HIS A 22 -10.46 -4.42 -1.26
N HIS A 23 -10.14 -4.43 0.03
CA HIS A 23 -9.89 -3.23 0.80
C HIS A 23 -8.45 -2.75 0.66
N PHE A 24 -8.27 -1.43 0.59
CA PHE A 24 -6.97 -0.78 0.54
C PHE A 24 -6.61 -0.10 1.86
N THR A 25 -7.58 0.14 2.72
CA THR A 25 -7.36 0.77 4.02
C THR A 25 -8.13 0.10 5.15
N ILE A 26 -7.61 0.24 6.36
CA ILE A 26 -8.23 -0.26 7.59
C ILE A 26 -8.96 0.86 8.35
N ARG A 27 -10.08 0.50 8.98
CA ARG A 27 -10.95 1.45 9.70
C ARG A 27 -10.47 1.78 11.10
N ARG A 28 -9.76 0.88 11.78
CA ARG A 28 -9.24 1.06 13.14
C ARG A 28 -7.82 0.54 13.26
N ALA A 29 -7.04 1.16 14.13
CA ALA A 29 -5.74 0.63 14.52
C ALA A 29 -5.93 -0.64 15.36
N ASN A 30 -4.95 -1.54 15.29
CA ASN A 30 -4.89 -2.73 16.13
C ASN A 30 -4.18 -2.37 17.45
N GLU A 31 -4.75 -2.77 18.58
CA GLU A 31 -4.19 -2.51 19.92
C GLU A 31 -2.80 -3.12 20.10
N LYS A 32 -2.47 -4.18 19.35
CA LYS A 32 -1.17 -4.86 19.40
C LYS A 32 -0.12 -4.27 18.43
N GLY A 33 -0.44 -3.15 17.77
CA GLY A 33 0.40 -2.59 16.71
C GLY A 33 0.00 -3.08 15.31
N ALA A 34 0.61 -2.48 14.29
CA ALA A 34 0.25 -2.74 12.92
C ALA A 34 0.75 -4.14 12.47
N THR A 35 0.03 -4.80 11.58
CA THR A 35 0.46 -6.10 11.02
C THR A 35 1.85 -5.96 10.39
N PRO A 36 2.84 -6.81 10.71
CA PRO A 36 4.20 -6.64 10.19
C PRO A 36 4.24 -6.57 8.65
N LEU A 37 4.92 -5.55 8.13
CA LEU A 37 5.25 -5.49 6.71
C LEU A 37 6.37 -6.49 6.38
N LYS A 38 6.12 -7.29 5.35
CA LYS A 38 7.03 -8.32 4.85
C LYS A 38 6.91 -8.45 3.35
N GLN A 39 8.03 -8.71 2.69
CA GLN A 39 8.03 -8.97 1.26
C GLN A 39 7.31 -10.30 0.98
N LEU A 40 6.21 -10.24 0.24
CA LEU A 40 5.50 -11.42 -0.24
C LEU A 40 5.79 -11.66 -1.72
N GLN A 41 5.88 -12.94 -2.08
CA GLN A 41 6.00 -13.34 -3.48
C GLN A 41 4.68 -13.05 -4.20
N ARG A 42 4.76 -12.39 -5.37
CA ARG A 42 3.61 -12.21 -6.26
C ARG A 42 3.41 -13.51 -7.03
N LEU A 43 2.40 -14.28 -6.64
CA LEU A 43 2.02 -15.55 -7.29
C LEU A 43 0.89 -15.38 -8.30
N ALA A 44 0.26 -14.19 -8.34
CA ALA A 44 -0.79 -13.87 -9.29
C ALA A 44 -0.27 -14.04 -10.73
N ARG A 45 -1.07 -14.67 -11.57
CA ARG A 45 -0.78 -14.78 -13.00
C ARG A 45 -1.05 -13.43 -13.67
N PRO A 46 -0.42 -13.16 -14.83
CA PRO A 46 -0.80 -12.01 -15.64
C PRO A 46 -2.30 -12.02 -15.97
N ASN A 47 -2.92 -10.84 -16.02
CA ASN A 47 -4.31 -10.57 -16.34
C ASN A 47 -5.35 -11.17 -15.37
N THR A 48 -4.98 -11.52 -14.14
CA THR A 48 -5.96 -11.92 -13.12
C THR A 48 -6.45 -10.74 -12.30
N ILE A 49 -7.59 -10.91 -11.63
CA ILE A 49 -8.15 -9.88 -10.74
C ILE A 49 -7.18 -9.54 -9.61
N GLU A 50 -6.42 -10.51 -9.09
CA GLU A 50 -5.44 -10.27 -8.04
C GLU A 50 -4.32 -9.34 -8.52
N GLN A 51 -3.81 -9.54 -9.74
CA GLN A 51 -2.83 -8.64 -10.32
C GLN A 51 -3.42 -7.22 -10.51
N LYS A 52 -4.65 -7.13 -11.03
CA LYS A 52 -5.34 -5.84 -11.22
C LYS A 52 -5.55 -5.11 -9.89
N VAL A 53 -5.83 -5.83 -8.81
CA VAL A 53 -5.98 -5.25 -7.47
C VAL A 53 -4.66 -4.68 -6.97
N ASP A 54 -3.55 -5.38 -7.18
CA ASP A 54 -2.21 -4.91 -6.80
C ASP A 54 -1.84 -3.64 -7.60
N ALA A 55 -2.14 -3.64 -8.91
CA ALA A 55 -1.92 -2.50 -9.80
C ALA A 55 -2.82 -1.30 -9.43
N ALA A 56 -4.10 -1.53 -9.14
CA ALA A 56 -5.03 -0.49 -8.70
C ALA A 56 -4.63 0.10 -7.33
N PHE A 57 -4.09 -0.74 -6.44
CA PHE A 57 -3.58 -0.26 -5.16
C PHE A 57 -2.34 0.63 -5.37
N LEU A 58 -1.40 0.23 -6.23
CA LEU A 58 -0.25 1.06 -6.57
C LEU A 58 -0.66 2.36 -7.28
N HIS A 59 -1.66 2.32 -8.16
CA HIS A 59 -2.24 3.51 -8.78
C HIS A 59 -2.74 4.48 -7.71
N ALA A 60 -3.52 4.00 -6.74
CA ALA A 60 -4.00 4.81 -5.64
C ALA A 60 -2.85 5.40 -4.80
N LEU A 61 -1.78 4.64 -4.54
CA LEU A 61 -0.60 5.15 -3.84
C LEU A 61 0.09 6.26 -4.64
N TRP A 62 0.33 6.05 -5.94
CA TRP A 62 1.00 7.02 -6.80
C TRP A 62 0.23 8.34 -6.90
N HIS A 63 -1.08 8.27 -7.17
CA HIS A 63 -1.91 9.47 -7.31
C HIS A 63 -2.15 10.21 -5.99
N HIS A 64 -1.95 9.55 -4.85
CA HIS A 64 -2.12 10.17 -3.54
C HIS A 64 -0.82 10.74 -2.96
N PHE A 65 0.32 10.04 -3.13
CA PHE A 65 1.60 10.39 -2.50
C PHE A 65 2.69 10.77 -3.51
N GLY A 66 2.59 10.33 -4.76
CA GLY A 66 3.62 10.52 -5.77
C GLY A 66 4.93 9.81 -5.42
N SER A 67 6.05 10.51 -5.61
CA SER A 67 7.40 10.04 -5.27
C SER A 67 7.85 10.41 -3.86
N GLU A 68 7.07 11.22 -3.14
CA GLU A 68 7.41 11.67 -1.80
C GLU A 68 7.24 10.56 -0.76
N PRO A 69 8.05 10.56 0.32
CA PRO A 69 7.82 9.68 1.46
C PRO A 69 6.44 9.90 2.10
N PHE A 70 5.81 8.81 2.53
CA PHE A 70 4.52 8.82 3.21
C PHE A 70 4.50 7.85 4.38
N GLU A 71 3.74 8.19 5.42
CA GLU A 71 3.48 7.27 6.52
C GLU A 71 2.63 6.09 6.05
N ARG A 72 2.94 4.89 6.56
CA ARG A 72 2.13 3.70 6.35
C ARG A 72 0.65 3.91 6.73
N GLY A 73 0.40 4.57 7.86
CA GLY A 73 -0.91 4.95 8.34
C GLY A 73 -1.94 3.82 8.26
N ASN A 74 -3.10 4.12 7.68
CA ASN A 74 -4.21 3.18 7.59
C ASN A 74 -4.21 2.30 6.33
N LEU A 75 -3.10 2.19 5.60
CA LEU A 75 -3.01 1.34 4.42
C LEU A 75 -3.06 -0.15 4.79
N ASP A 76 -3.73 -0.95 3.96
CA ASP A 76 -3.86 -2.40 4.18
C ASP A 76 -2.50 -3.10 4.05
N ALA A 77 -2.09 -3.78 5.12
CA ALA A 77 -0.81 -4.49 5.16
C ALA A 77 -0.77 -5.66 4.15
N GLY A 78 -1.90 -6.30 3.88
CA GLY A 78 -1.97 -7.41 2.93
C GLY A 78 -1.68 -6.96 1.50
N ARG A 79 -2.19 -5.79 1.09
CA ARG A 79 -1.86 -5.16 -0.20
C ARG A 79 -0.44 -4.61 -0.21
N LEU A 80 -0.04 -3.88 0.83
CA LEU A 80 1.33 -3.34 0.92
C LEU A 80 2.38 -4.45 0.83
N ASN A 81 2.19 -5.60 1.48
CA ASN A 81 3.14 -6.71 1.45
C ASN A 81 3.41 -7.28 0.05
N LEU A 82 2.47 -7.14 -0.89
CA LEU A 82 2.64 -7.57 -2.28
C LEU A 82 3.47 -6.59 -3.12
N LEU A 83 3.60 -5.33 -2.67
CA LEU A 83 4.43 -4.29 -3.30
C LEU A 83 5.73 -4.04 -2.53
N PHE A 84 5.77 -4.40 -1.25
CA PHE A 84 6.86 -4.09 -0.34
C PHE A 84 8.15 -4.81 -0.73
N GLY A 85 9.27 -4.10 -0.66
CA GLY A 85 10.60 -4.57 -1.06
C GLY A 85 10.85 -4.54 -2.56
N ARG A 86 9.92 -4.02 -3.36
CA ARG A 86 10.05 -3.86 -4.82
C ARG A 86 9.58 -2.48 -5.28
N GLU A 87 8.27 -2.29 -5.37
CA GLU A 87 7.66 -1.04 -5.80
C GLU A 87 7.51 -0.06 -4.65
N VAL A 88 7.30 -0.57 -3.43
CA VAL A 88 7.26 0.23 -2.20
C VAL A 88 8.42 -0.22 -1.31
N VAL A 89 9.20 0.75 -0.82
CA VAL A 89 10.38 0.49 0.01
C VAL A 89 10.37 1.39 1.25
N PRO A 90 11.09 1.03 2.33
CA PRO A 90 11.33 1.94 3.44
C PRO A 90 11.93 3.27 2.96
N ALA A 91 11.46 4.36 3.57
CA ALA A 91 12.01 5.70 3.39
C ALA A 91 12.90 6.15 4.56
N GLU A 92 13.18 5.24 5.51
CA GLU A 92 13.99 5.48 6.71
C GLU A 92 14.99 4.34 6.94
N ASP A 93 16.11 4.65 7.60
CA ASP A 93 17.19 3.67 7.86
C ASP A 93 16.82 2.67 8.97
N ASN A 94 16.08 3.10 10.00
CA ASN A 94 15.64 2.27 11.13
C ASN A 94 14.16 1.90 11.02
N PHE A 95 13.80 1.24 9.92
CA PHE A 95 12.42 0.91 9.60
C PHE A 95 11.78 -0.09 10.57
N ASP A 96 10.66 0.30 11.20
CA ASP A 96 9.83 -0.61 12.01
C ASP A 96 8.65 -1.17 11.19
N PRO A 97 8.68 -2.47 10.82
CA PRO A 97 7.61 -3.08 10.02
C PRO A 97 6.26 -3.15 10.74
N THR A 98 6.20 -2.89 12.05
CA THR A 98 4.99 -2.93 12.89
C THR A 98 4.49 -1.57 13.34
N SER A 99 5.17 -0.49 12.97
CA SER A 99 4.73 0.88 13.23
C SER A 99 3.70 1.35 12.19
N TYR A 100 2.72 2.13 12.64
CA TYR A 100 1.81 2.88 11.77
C TYR A 100 2.44 4.17 11.22
N GLU A 101 3.45 4.69 11.89
CA GLU A 101 4.19 5.90 11.53
C GLU A 101 5.39 5.60 10.62
N ALA A 102 5.66 4.31 10.35
CA ALA A 102 6.77 3.89 9.49
C ALA A 102 6.68 4.57 8.12
N LEU A 103 7.79 5.17 7.69
CA LEU A 103 7.86 5.90 6.44
C LEU A 103 8.18 4.97 5.27
N LEU A 104 7.37 5.08 4.22
CA LEU A 104 7.46 4.34 2.98
C LEU A 104 7.63 5.31 1.82
N ARG A 105 8.18 4.83 0.70
CA ARG A 105 8.21 5.56 -0.56
C ARG A 105 8.05 4.60 -1.73
N ILE A 106 7.58 5.11 -2.85
CA ILE A 106 7.50 4.36 -4.10
C ILE A 106 8.86 4.43 -4.81
N ASP A 107 9.45 3.28 -5.15
CA ASP A 107 10.53 3.22 -6.14
C ASP A 107 9.87 3.31 -7.53
N GLU A 108 9.74 4.55 -8.03
CA GLU A 108 9.04 4.87 -9.27
C GLU A 108 9.57 4.04 -10.45
N ARG A 109 10.90 3.85 -10.53
CA ARG A 109 11.52 3.13 -11.65
C ARG A 109 11.13 1.66 -11.65
N VAL A 110 11.05 1.03 -10.48
CA VAL A 110 10.58 -0.36 -10.37
C VAL A 110 9.07 -0.44 -10.58
N ALA A 111 8.32 0.47 -9.96
CA ALA A 111 6.87 0.54 -10.06
C ALA A 111 6.38 0.69 -11.50
N ARG A 112 6.95 1.63 -12.29
CA ARG A 112 6.60 1.83 -13.71
C ARG A 112 6.90 0.62 -14.58
N ARG A 113 7.93 -0.15 -14.25
CA ARG A 113 8.27 -1.39 -14.99
C ARG A 113 7.33 -2.54 -14.61
N SER A 114 6.94 -2.62 -13.34
CA SER A 114 6.08 -3.70 -12.84
C SER A 114 4.62 -3.52 -13.23
N PHE A 115 4.11 -2.28 -13.18
CA PHE A 115 2.71 -1.93 -13.41
C PHE A 115 2.62 -0.57 -14.14
N PRO A 116 2.98 -0.51 -15.43
CA PRO A 116 2.91 0.72 -16.20
C PRO A 116 1.52 1.36 -16.16
N GLU A 117 0.46 0.55 -16.18
CA GLU A 117 -0.94 0.99 -16.14
C GLU A 117 -1.32 1.77 -14.87
N SER A 118 -0.58 1.58 -13.77
CA SER A 118 -0.86 2.29 -12.51
C SER A 118 -0.56 3.78 -12.59
N PHE A 119 0.20 4.22 -13.60
CA PHE A 119 0.65 5.60 -13.74
C PHE A 119 -0.21 6.43 -14.70
N ASP A 120 -1.19 5.81 -15.36
CA ASP A 120 -2.15 6.50 -16.19
C ASP A 120 -3.11 7.33 -15.31
N ASP A 121 -3.76 8.35 -15.90
CA ASP A 121 -4.72 9.21 -15.20
C ASP A 121 -5.98 8.44 -14.76
N VAL A 122 -6.30 7.36 -15.46
CA VAL A 122 -7.47 6.52 -15.21
C VAL A 122 -7.04 5.06 -15.18
N PHE A 123 -7.41 4.35 -14.12
CA PHE A 123 -7.21 2.92 -14.01
C PHE A 123 -8.49 2.15 -14.35
N GLU A 124 -8.47 1.39 -15.44
CA GLU A 124 -9.59 0.54 -15.86
C GLU A 124 -9.49 -0.84 -15.21
N VAL A 125 -10.57 -1.26 -14.55
CA VAL A 125 -10.65 -2.52 -13.78
C VAL A 125 -11.39 -3.58 -14.57
#